data_AF-A0A531MQ54-F1
#
_entry.id   AF-A0A531MQ54-F1
#
_cell.length_a   1.000
_cell.length_b   1.000
_cell.length_c   1.000
_cell.angle_alpha   90.00
_cell.angle_beta   90.00
_cell.angle_gamma   90.00
#
_symmetry.space_group_name_H-M   'P 1'
#
loop_
_entity.id
_entity.type
_entity.pdbx_description
1 polymer ?
#
loop_
_entity_poly.entity_id
_entity_poly.type
_entity_poly.pdbx_seq_one_letter_code
_entity_poly.pdbx_strand_id
1 'polypeptide(L)'
;MFEADKLFSAEADDHFHDECGIFEVFGPLDAATIVTLGLHALQHRGQEAAGIVSYDSTQFHVERHVGLIGDTFTKQPVLDRLKGMRAIGHTRYATAGGPGLS
;
A
#
# COMPACT_ATOMS: atom_id res chain seq x y z
N MET A 1 -23.74 -31.91 -32.60
CA MET A 1 -24.35 -30.63 -32.21
C MET A 1 -23.91 -30.22 -30.79
N PHE A 2 -22.63 -30.37 -30.43
CA PHE A 2 -22.10 -29.93 -29.14
C PHE A 2 -20.62 -29.55 -29.33
N GLU A 3 -20.39 -28.51 -30.13
CA GLU A 3 -19.07 -27.92 -30.41
C GLU A 3 -19.29 -26.43 -30.74
N ALA A 4 -19.86 -25.68 -29.79
CA ALA A 4 -20.08 -24.23 -29.94
C ALA A 4 -20.04 -23.44 -28.62
N ASP A 5 -20.06 -24.09 -27.45
CA ASP A 5 -20.10 -23.39 -26.15
C ASP A 5 -18.72 -23.12 -25.52
N LYS A 6 -17.64 -23.63 -26.09
CA LYS A 6 -16.28 -23.49 -25.50
C LYS A 6 -15.38 -22.44 -26.16
N LEU A 7 -15.88 -21.71 -27.15
CA LEU A 7 -15.09 -20.75 -27.93
C LEU A 7 -15.35 -19.27 -27.60
N PHE A 8 -16.30 -18.97 -26.72
CA PHE A 8 -16.60 -17.60 -26.27
C PHE A 8 -16.68 -17.54 -24.75
N SER A 9 -15.54 -17.58 -24.08
CA SER A 9 -15.32 -16.84 -22.82
C SER A 9 -13.83 -16.86 -22.49
N ALA A 10 -13.06 -16.14 -23.29
CA ALA A 10 -11.78 -15.60 -22.87
C ALA A 10 -11.91 -14.07 -22.82
N GLU A 11 -13.05 -13.59 -22.31
CA GLU A 11 -13.08 -12.24 -21.76
C GLU A 11 -12.13 -12.31 -20.56
N ALA A 12 -11.00 -11.60 -20.65
CA ALA A 12 -10.19 -11.33 -19.48
C ALA A 12 -11.16 -10.83 -18.40
N ASP A 13 -11.18 -11.51 -17.27
CA ASP A 13 -12.06 -11.21 -16.14
C ASP A 13 -11.87 -9.74 -15.74
N ASP A 14 -12.72 -8.85 -16.26
CA ASP A 14 -12.72 -7.40 -16.02
C ASP A 14 -13.38 -7.08 -14.66
N HIS A 15 -13.24 -8.00 -13.71
CA HIS A 15 -13.60 -7.77 -12.33
C HIS A 15 -12.53 -6.91 -11.65
N PHE A 16 -12.97 -6.12 -10.67
CA PHE A 16 -12.10 -5.31 -9.84
C PHE A 16 -11.17 -6.22 -9.04
N HIS A 17 -9.94 -6.40 -9.52
CA HIS A 17 -8.89 -7.06 -8.77
C HIS A 17 -8.31 -6.03 -7.79
N ASP A 18 -8.78 -6.10 -6.54
CA ASP A 18 -8.20 -5.36 -5.44
C ASP A 18 -6.77 -5.87 -5.17
N GLU A 19 -5.80 -5.30 -5.88
CA GLU A 19 -4.38 -5.52 -5.67
C GLU A 19 -3.80 -4.46 -4.77
N CYS A 20 -2.86 -4.83 -3.91
CA CYS A 20 -2.12 -3.89 -3.06
C CYS A 20 -1.53 -2.70 -3.82
N GLY A 21 -1.45 -1.53 -3.18
CA GLY A 21 -0.77 -0.35 -3.71
C GLY A 21 0.63 -0.20 -3.13
N ILE A 22 1.60 0.26 -3.94
CA ILE A 22 2.97 0.59 -3.49
C ILE A 22 3.32 2.01 -3.93
N PHE A 23 3.97 2.77 -3.06
CA PHE A 23 4.49 4.11 -3.38
C PHE A 23 5.87 4.30 -2.77
N GLU A 24 6.83 4.83 -3.54
CA GLU A 24 8.21 5.09 -3.12
C GLU A 24 8.65 6.51 -3.45
N VAL A 25 9.46 7.08 -2.56
CA VAL A 25 10.10 8.38 -2.73
C VAL A 25 11.59 8.27 -2.43
N PHE A 26 12.40 8.81 -3.33
CA PHE A 26 13.83 9.04 -3.14
C PHE A 26 14.13 10.53 -3.33
N GLY A 27 14.54 11.23 -2.27
CA GLY A 27 14.84 12.66 -2.37
C GLY A 27 14.92 13.38 -1.02
N PRO A 28 15.44 14.62 -1.00
CA PRO A 28 15.75 15.36 0.23
C PRO A 28 14.53 15.85 1.02
N LEU A 29 13.35 15.87 0.42
CA LEU A 29 12.12 16.27 1.10
C LEU A 29 11.55 15.10 1.90
N ASP A 30 10.88 15.43 3.00
CA ASP A 30 10.21 14.54 3.95
C ASP A 30 9.52 13.33 3.28
N ALA A 31 10.30 12.26 3.09
CA ALA A 31 9.95 11.19 2.17
C ALA A 31 8.76 10.40 2.68
N ALA A 32 8.67 10.20 4.01
CA ALA A 32 7.58 9.51 4.66
C ALA A 32 6.25 10.26 4.48
N THR A 33 6.24 11.59 4.62
CA THR A 33 5.03 12.40 4.40
C THR A 33 4.55 12.31 2.95
N ILE A 34 5.46 12.35 1.98
CA ILE A 34 5.10 12.21 0.56
C ILE A 34 4.60 10.79 0.27
N VAL A 35 5.23 9.76 0.82
CA VAL A 35 4.73 8.37 0.72
C VAL A 35 3.34 8.24 1.32
N THR A 36 3.07 8.82 2.50
CA THR A 36 1.74 8.84 3.12
C THR A 36 0.69 9.43 2.19
N LEU A 37 0.98 10.57 1.54
CA LEU A 37 0.08 11.18 0.56
C LEU A 37 -0.15 10.28 -0.66
N GLY A 38 0.91 9.67 -1.19
CA GLY A 38 0.82 8.71 -2.29
C GLY A 38 -0.02 7.48 -1.95
N LEU A 39 0.19 6.89 -0.78
CA LEU A 39 -0.60 5.76 -0.30
C LEU A 39 -2.06 6.14 -0.01
N HIS A 40 -2.32 7.36 0.46
CA HIS A 40 -3.68 7.85 0.63
C HIS A 40 -4.40 7.92 -0.74
N ALA A 41 -3.72 8.37 -1.80
CA ALA A 41 -4.27 8.32 -3.15
C ALA A 41 -4.50 6.88 -3.64
N LEU A 42 -3.64 5.94 -3.23
CA LEU A 42 -3.76 4.51 -3.52
C LEU A 42 -4.63 3.73 -2.51
N GLN A 43 -5.36 4.38 -1.60
CA GLN A 43 -6.13 3.68 -0.56
C GLN A 43 -7.22 2.76 -1.13
N HIS A 44 -7.73 3.08 -2.31
CA HIS A 44 -8.71 2.25 -3.03
C HIS A 44 -8.15 0.88 -3.46
N ARG A 45 -6.83 0.69 -3.38
CA ARG A 45 -6.12 -0.57 -3.67
C ARG A 45 -5.91 -1.47 -2.44
N GLY A 46 -6.41 -1.06 -1.27
CA GLY A 46 -6.29 -1.86 -0.06
C GLY A 46 -6.59 -1.05 1.18
N GLN A 47 -7.56 -1.49 1.97
CA GLN A 47 -8.07 -0.77 3.15
C GLN A 47 -7.81 -1.50 4.47
N GLU A 48 -7.18 -2.68 4.39
CA GLU A 48 -7.02 -3.59 5.52
C GLU A 48 -5.86 -3.22 6.41
N ALA A 49 -4.74 -2.82 5.81
CA ALA A 49 -3.55 -2.40 6.53
C ALA A 49 -2.63 -1.57 5.64
N ALA A 50 -1.69 -0.87 6.25
CA ALA A 50 -0.62 -0.20 5.55
C ALA A 50 0.69 -0.22 6.34
N GLY A 51 1.80 -0.10 5.62
CA GLY A 51 3.12 0.04 6.20
C GLY A 51 3.96 1.05 5.44
N ILE A 52 4.81 1.78 6.18
CA ILE A 52 5.85 2.65 5.61
C ILE A 52 7.18 2.27 6.26
N VAL A 53 8.21 2.18 5.42
CA VAL A 53 9.60 2.05 5.83
C VAL A 53 10.36 3.25 5.29
N SER A 54 11.15 3.91 6.14
CA SER A 54 12.05 5.00 5.73
C SER A 54 13.50 4.71 6.10
N TYR A 55 14.44 5.38 5.45
CA TYR A 55 15.88 5.23 5.68
C TYR A 55 16.59 6.58 5.81
N ASP A 56 17.28 6.78 6.93
CA ASP A 56 17.95 8.04 7.29
C ASP A 56 19.45 8.09 6.96
N SER A 57 19.94 7.15 6.15
CA SER A 57 21.37 6.91 5.86
C SER A 57 22.13 6.14 6.93
N THR A 58 21.50 5.83 8.07
CA THR A 58 22.10 5.02 9.14
C THR A 58 21.28 3.78 9.45
N GLN A 59 19.96 3.91 9.52
CA GLN A 59 19.06 2.83 9.90
C GLN A 59 17.70 2.96 9.20
N PHE A 60 16.97 1.84 9.20
CA PHE A 60 15.59 1.79 8.76
C PHE A 60 14.63 2.09 9.91
N HIS A 61 13.59 2.86 9.62
CA HIS A 61 12.46 3.10 10.51
C HIS A 61 11.21 2.48 9.91
N VAL A 62 10.35 1.88 10.73
CA VAL A 62 9.22 1.08 10.25
C VAL A 62 7.96 1.41 11.06
N GLU A 63 6.87 1.66 10.35
CA GLU A 63 5.53 1.81 10.92
C GLU A 63 4.57 0.92 10.14
N ARG A 64 3.75 0.12 10.85
CA ARG A 64 2.76 -0.78 10.26
C ARG A 64 1.49 -0.74 11.10
N HIS A 65 0.36 -0.55 10.43
CA HIS A 65 -0.94 -0.36 11.10
C HIS A 65 -2.06 -1.00 10.30
N VAL A 66 -3.04 -1.54 11.00
CA VAL A 66 -4.30 -2.02 10.41
C VAL A 66 -5.19 -0.82 10.12
N GLY A 67 -5.99 -0.90 9.07
CA GLY A 67 -6.95 0.11 8.66
C GLY A 67 -6.37 1.18 7.72
N LEU A 68 -7.03 2.34 7.72
CA LEU A 68 -6.82 3.40 6.72
C LEU A 68 -5.55 4.22 7.00
N ILE A 69 -4.92 4.68 5.93
CA ILE A 69 -3.78 5.61 5.96
C ILE A 69 -4.14 6.87 6.74
N GLY A 70 -5.33 7.41 6.48
CA GLY A 70 -5.86 8.64 7.09
C GLY A 70 -5.97 8.59 8.61
N ASP A 71 -6.20 7.40 9.18
CA ASP A 71 -6.42 7.22 10.62
C ASP A 71 -5.12 7.15 11.41
N THR A 72 -3.98 6.87 10.75
CA THR A 72 -2.72 6.61 11.44
C THR A 72 -1.56 7.43 10.91
N PHE A 73 -1.27 7.35 9.62
CA PHE A 73 -0.06 7.94 9.03
C PHE A 73 -0.15 9.47 8.83
N THR A 74 -1.31 10.07 9.07
CA THR A 74 -1.50 11.54 9.11
C THR A 74 -1.15 12.14 10.48
N LYS A 75 -0.94 11.30 11.50
CA LYS A 75 -0.64 11.75 12.86
C LYS A 75 0.85 12.10 12.93
N GLN A 76 1.15 13.34 13.31
CA GLN A 76 2.52 13.83 13.45
C GLN A 76 3.43 12.89 14.26
N PRO A 77 3.02 12.32 15.41
CA PRO A 77 3.89 11.41 16.17
C PRO A 77 4.28 10.13 15.43
N VAL A 78 3.51 9.70 14.42
CA VAL A 78 3.83 8.54 13.58
C VAL A 78 4.88 8.94 12.53
N LEU A 79 4.66 10.07 11.86
CA LEU A 79 5.59 10.62 10.87
C LEU A 79 6.95 10.98 11.48
N ASP A 80 6.96 11.51 12.71
CA ASP A 80 8.20 11.87 13.44
C ASP A 80 9.13 10.65 13.68
N ARG A 81 8.58 9.43 13.64
CA ARG A 81 9.33 8.18 13.77
C ARG A 81 9.88 7.69 12.42
N LEU A 82 9.32 8.13 11.30
CA LEU A 82 9.71 7.73 9.94
C LEU A 82 10.72 8.72 9.32
N LYS A 83 11.90 8.81 9.93
CA LYS A 83 12.94 9.75 9.49
C LYS A 83 13.62 9.27 8.21
N GLY A 84 14.03 10.21 7.36
CA GLY A 84 14.92 9.94 6.24
C GLY A 84 14.52 10.58 4.92
N MET A 85 15.40 10.41 3.93
CA MET A 85 15.26 10.95 2.56
C MET A 85 14.79 9.89 1.56
N ARG A 86 14.48 8.69 2.06
CA ARG A 86 14.03 7.55 1.25
C ARG A 86 12.93 6.88 2.03
N ALA A 87 11.81 6.62 1.40
CA ALA A 87 10.73 5.88 1.99
C ALA A 87 9.97 5.10 0.94
N ILE A 88 9.50 3.92 1.33
CA ILE A 88 8.57 3.10 0.56
C ILE A 88 7.42 2.73 1.47
N GLY A 89 6.22 2.61 0.92
CA GLY A 89 5.12 2.06 1.65
C GLY A 89 4.14 1.29 0.77
N HIS A 90 3.22 0.61 1.46
CA HIS A 90 2.35 -0.39 0.87
C HIS A 90 0.96 -0.33 1.51
N THR A 91 -0.10 -0.36 0.72
CA THR A 91 -1.48 -0.62 1.17
C THR A 91 -1.82 -2.09 0.91
N ARG A 92 -2.39 -2.75 1.92
CA ARG A 92 -2.73 -4.17 1.85
C ARG A 92 -4.21 -4.34 1.57
N TYR A 93 -4.51 -5.18 0.58
CA TYR A 93 -5.80 -5.82 0.44
C TYR A 93 -5.78 -7.21 1.08
N ALA A 94 -6.91 -7.66 1.62
CA ALA A 94 -6.99 -8.95 2.28
C ALA A 94 -6.96 -10.07 1.24
N THR A 95 -5.91 -10.89 1.31
CA THR A 95 -5.92 -12.23 0.70
C THR A 95 -6.37 -13.25 1.74
N ALA A 96 -6.39 -14.54 1.41
CA ALA A 96 -6.85 -15.63 2.26
C ALA A 96 -6.19 -15.74 3.67
N GLY A 97 -5.18 -14.92 3.98
CA GLY A 97 -4.54 -14.80 5.29
C GLY A 97 -5.20 -13.86 6.31
N GLY A 98 -6.33 -13.22 5.99
CA GLY A 98 -7.09 -12.36 6.92
C GLY A 98 -6.49 -10.96 7.16
N PRO A 99 -7.07 -10.11 8.02
CA PRO A 99 -6.74 -8.68 8.15
C PRO A 99 -5.45 -8.37 8.96
N GLY A 100 -4.62 -9.38 9.26
CA GLY A 100 -3.42 -9.22 10.08
C GLY A 100 -2.27 -8.46 9.40
N LEU A 101 -1.31 -8.00 10.22
CA LEU A 101 -0.03 -7.45 9.76
C LEU A 101 0.94 -8.60 9.49
N SER A 102 1.14 -8.94 8.21
CA SER A 102 2.18 -9.88 7.76
C SER A 102 3.53 -9.20 7.56
#